data_AF-A0ABD0PJ00-F1
#
_entry.id   AF-A0ABD0PJ00-F1
#
_cell.length_a   1.000
_cell.length_b   1.000
_cell.length_c   1.000
_cell.angle_alpha   90.00
_cell.angle_beta   90.00
_cell.angle_gamma   90.00
#
_symmetry.space_group_name_H-M   'P 1'
#
loop_
_entity.id
_entity.type
_entity.pdbx_description
1 polymer ?
#
loop_
_entity_poly.entity_id
_entity_poly.type
_entity_poly.pdbx_seq_one_letter_code
_entity_poly.pdbx_strand_id
1 'polypeptide(L)'
;AYGNWFPGAKPLIQQAMAKIMKANPALYVLRERIRKGLQLYSSEPTEPYLSSQNYGELFSNQIIWFVDDTNVYRVTIHKASNLTTKPINGAIFIFNPRTGQLFLKIIHTSVWAGQKRLGQLAKWKTAEEVAALIRSLPVEEQPKQIIVTRKGMLDPLEVHLLDFPNIVIKGSELQLPFQACLKVEKFGDLILKATEPQMVLFNLYDDWLKTISSYTAFSRLILILRALHVNNDRAKVILKPDKTTITEPHHIWPTLTDEEWIKVEVQLKDLILADYGKKN
;
A
#
# COMPACT_ATOMS: atom_id res chain seq x y z
N ALA A 1 -22.54 -6.09 35.98
CA ALA A 1 -22.77 -4.64 36.10
C ALA A 1 -23.74 -4.40 37.25
N TYR A 2 -23.52 -3.35 38.04
CA TYR A 2 -24.37 -2.96 39.18
C TYR A 2 -25.06 -1.64 38.86
N GLY A 3 -26.35 -1.49 39.19
CA GLY A 3 -27.13 -0.28 38.89
C GLY A 3 -28.62 -0.54 38.76
N ASN A 4 -29.38 0.51 38.43
CA ASN A 4 -30.81 0.44 38.15
C ASN A 4 -31.06 -0.08 36.72
N TRP A 5 -32.03 -0.98 36.56
CA TRP A 5 -32.36 -1.62 35.29
C TRP A 5 -33.83 -1.43 34.96
N PHE A 6 -34.13 -0.89 33.78
CA PHE A 6 -35.48 -0.94 33.24
C PHE A 6 -35.76 -2.32 32.60
N PRO A 7 -37.03 -2.73 32.44
CA PRO A 7 -37.38 -4.01 31.83
C PRO A 7 -36.70 -4.22 30.47
N GLY A 8 -36.08 -5.37 30.25
CA GLY A 8 -35.35 -5.70 29.01
C GLY A 8 -33.89 -5.21 28.95
N ALA A 9 -33.47 -4.26 29.79
CA ALA A 9 -32.10 -3.74 29.78
C ALA A 9 -31.06 -4.79 30.21
N LYS A 10 -31.37 -5.58 31.24
CA LYS A 10 -30.46 -6.60 31.79
C LYS A 10 -30.09 -7.70 30.78
N PRO A 11 -31.03 -8.38 30.11
CA PRO A 11 -30.69 -9.40 29.11
C PRO A 11 -29.96 -8.81 27.90
N LEU A 12 -30.32 -7.59 27.46
CA LEU A 12 -29.62 -6.89 26.38
C LEU A 12 -28.15 -6.66 26.73
N ILE A 13 -27.86 -6.09 27.90
CA ILE A 13 -26.48 -5.80 28.32
C ILE A 13 -25.68 -7.08 28.57
N GLN A 14 -26.31 -8.16 29.07
CA GLN A 14 -25.63 -9.45 29.21
C GLN A 14 -25.13 -9.97 27.86
N GLN A 15 -26.00 -10.00 26.84
CA GLN A 15 -25.63 -10.45 25.50
C GLN A 15 -24.63 -9.50 24.83
N ALA A 16 -24.84 -8.19 24.95
CA ALA A 16 -23.96 -7.18 24.38
C ALA A 16 -22.55 -7.27 24.98
N MET A 17 -22.42 -7.36 26.31
CA MET A 17 -21.11 -7.46 26.96
C MET A 17 -20.37 -8.74 26.61
N ALA A 18 -21.07 -9.89 26.53
CA ALA A 18 -20.45 -11.13 26.06
C ALA A 18 -19.88 -10.98 24.64
N LYS A 19 -20.61 -10.32 23.74
CA LYS A 19 -20.16 -10.04 22.38
C LYS A 19 -19.00 -9.04 22.34
N ILE A 20 -19.08 -7.94 23.09
CA ILE A 20 -18.02 -6.92 23.20
C ILE A 20 -16.72 -7.54 23.71
N MET A 21 -16.78 -8.33 24.79
CA MET A 21 -15.58 -8.94 25.35
C MET A 21 -14.89 -9.87 24.36
N LYS A 22 -15.63 -10.60 23.51
CA LYS A 22 -15.06 -11.51 22.52
C LYS A 22 -14.55 -10.80 21.27
N ALA A 23 -15.30 -9.82 20.75
CA ALA A 23 -15.10 -9.28 19.40
C ALA A 23 -14.54 -7.84 19.34
N ASN A 24 -14.28 -7.17 20.47
CA ASN A 24 -13.76 -5.80 20.46
C ASN A 24 -12.29 -5.75 19.99
N PRO A 25 -11.97 -5.00 18.92
CA PRO A 25 -10.61 -4.90 18.37
C PRO A 25 -9.58 -4.32 19.35
N ALA A 26 -9.96 -3.34 20.19
CA ALA A 26 -9.04 -2.76 21.17
C ALA A 26 -8.67 -3.76 22.28
N LEU A 27 -9.64 -4.56 22.74
CA LEU A 27 -9.37 -5.66 23.67
C LEU A 27 -8.51 -6.76 23.02
N TYR A 28 -8.70 -7.03 21.72
CA TYR A 28 -7.84 -7.94 20.98
C TYR A 28 -6.40 -7.44 20.91
N VAL A 29 -6.16 -6.18 20.51
CA VAL A 29 -4.83 -5.55 20.50
C VAL A 29 -4.17 -5.60 21.88
N LEU A 30 -4.92 -5.35 22.96
CA LEU A 30 -4.42 -5.48 24.32
C LEU A 30 -3.96 -6.91 24.63
N ARG A 31 -4.77 -7.92 24.31
CA ARG A 31 -4.45 -9.34 24.52
C ARG A 31 -3.21 -9.75 23.72
N GLU A 32 -3.12 -9.35 22.45
CA GLU A 32 -1.97 -9.64 21.59
C GLU A 32 -0.68 -9.01 22.10
N ARG A 33 -0.74 -7.76 22.60
CA ARG A 33 0.42 -7.13 23.23
C ARG A 33 0.87 -7.87 24.49
N ILE A 34 -0.07 -8.32 25.32
CA ILE A 34 0.22 -9.14 26.50
C ILE A 34 0.85 -10.47 26.09
N ARG A 35 0.27 -11.19 25.11
CA ARG A 35 0.82 -12.44 24.56
C ARG A 35 2.23 -12.27 24.01
N LYS A 36 2.47 -11.23 23.19
CA LYS A 36 3.80 -10.88 22.66
C LYS A 36 4.79 -10.59 23.79
N GLY A 37 4.38 -9.82 24.81
CA GLY A 37 5.22 -9.51 25.97
C GLY A 37 5.58 -10.73 26.82
N LEU A 38 4.66 -11.71 26.89
CA LEU A 38 4.86 -12.99 27.58
C LEU A 38 5.46 -14.09 26.70
N GLN A 39 5.71 -13.82 25.40
CA GLN A 39 6.20 -14.79 24.42
C GLN A 39 5.31 -16.05 24.29
N LEU A 40 3.99 -15.88 24.45
CA LEU A 40 3.01 -16.95 24.26
C LEU A 40 2.55 -16.96 22.81
N TYR A 41 2.88 -18.02 22.08
CA TYR A 41 2.48 -18.21 20.69
C TYR A 41 1.42 -19.30 20.58
N SER A 42 0.28 -18.97 19.97
CA SER A 42 -0.80 -19.91 19.65
C SER A 42 -1.02 -19.95 18.14
N SER A 43 -1.24 -21.14 17.60
CA SER A 43 -1.61 -21.36 16.19
C SER A 43 -3.11 -21.11 15.97
N GLU A 44 -3.62 -19.96 16.40
CA GLU A 44 -5.00 -19.57 16.05
C GLU A 44 -5.09 -19.38 14.52
N PRO A 45 -6.20 -19.78 13.87
CA PRO A 45 -6.39 -19.56 12.45
C PRO A 45 -6.50 -18.06 12.17
N THR A 46 -5.40 -17.45 11.76
CA THR A 46 -5.34 -16.06 11.29
C THR A 46 -5.98 -15.96 9.92
N GLU A 47 -6.55 -14.80 9.63
CA GLU A 47 -7.04 -14.50 8.29
C GLU A 47 -5.90 -14.71 7.26
N PRO A 48 -6.12 -15.49 6.19
CA PRO A 48 -5.04 -15.89 5.31
C PRO A 48 -4.47 -14.67 4.61
N TYR A 49 -3.14 -14.57 4.56
CA TYR A 49 -2.45 -13.52 3.83
C TYR A 49 -2.79 -13.57 2.34
N LEU A 50 -2.59 -12.44 1.67
CA LEU A 50 -2.66 -12.41 0.21
C LEU A 50 -1.51 -13.27 -0.35
N SER A 51 -1.88 -14.27 -1.15
CA SER A 51 -1.00 -15.22 -1.81
C SER A 51 -1.43 -15.41 -3.26
N SER A 52 -0.73 -16.26 -4.02
CA SER A 52 -1.14 -16.62 -5.38
C SER A 52 -2.47 -17.37 -5.43
N GLN A 53 -2.87 -18.04 -4.34
CA GLN A 53 -4.09 -18.85 -4.29
C GLN A 53 -5.36 -18.00 -4.18
N ASN A 54 -5.30 -16.86 -3.49
CA ASN A 54 -6.43 -15.96 -3.27
C ASN A 54 -6.29 -14.61 -4.01
N TYR A 55 -5.34 -14.52 -4.95
CA TYR A 55 -5.07 -13.30 -5.72
C TYR A 55 -6.30 -12.77 -6.48
N GLY A 56 -7.22 -13.65 -6.88
CA GLY A 56 -8.47 -13.27 -7.53
C GLY A 56 -9.42 -12.43 -6.66
N GLU A 57 -9.32 -12.54 -5.33
CA GLU A 57 -10.19 -11.78 -4.39
C GLU A 57 -10.00 -10.27 -4.51
N LEU A 58 -8.84 -9.82 -4.99
CA LEU A 58 -8.51 -8.40 -5.23
C LEU A 58 -9.48 -7.69 -6.19
N PHE A 59 -10.17 -8.46 -7.03
CA PHE A 59 -11.04 -7.93 -8.10
C PHE A 59 -12.53 -8.13 -7.80
N SER A 60 -12.87 -8.38 -6.55
CA SER A 60 -14.27 -8.41 -6.11
C SER A 60 -14.92 -7.02 -6.13
N ASN A 61 -16.22 -6.97 -5.82
CA ASN A 61 -16.95 -5.70 -5.69
C ASN A 61 -16.56 -4.91 -4.42
N GLN A 62 -15.72 -5.45 -3.54
CA GLN A 62 -15.21 -4.73 -2.38
C GLN A 62 -14.15 -3.68 -2.76
N ILE A 63 -14.11 -2.59 -2.01
CA ILE A 63 -13.04 -1.60 -2.11
C ILE A 63 -11.85 -2.14 -1.31
N ILE A 64 -10.77 -2.47 -2.02
CA ILE A 64 -9.55 -3.03 -1.44
C ILE A 64 -8.43 -2.04 -1.71
N TRP A 65 -7.62 -1.73 -0.71
CA TRP A 65 -6.43 -0.90 -0.87
C TRP A 65 -5.16 -1.66 -0.55
N PHE A 66 -4.14 -1.50 -1.39
CA PHE A 66 -2.76 -1.77 -1.02
C PHE A 66 -2.16 -0.56 -0.32
N VAL A 67 -1.42 -0.79 0.76
CA VAL A 67 -0.61 0.23 1.43
C VAL A 67 0.85 -0.21 1.42
N ASP A 68 1.71 0.60 0.79
CA ASP A 68 3.15 0.41 0.77
C ASP A 68 3.87 1.57 1.48
N ASP A 69 4.60 1.24 2.55
CA ASP A 69 5.37 2.19 3.38
C ASP A 69 6.87 2.21 3.00
N THR A 70 7.27 1.49 1.94
CA THR A 70 8.68 1.28 1.58
C THR A 70 9.44 2.60 1.34
N ASN A 71 8.77 3.61 0.75
CA ASN A 71 9.38 4.89 0.39
C ASN A 71 8.98 6.05 1.29
N VAL A 72 8.47 5.79 2.49
CA VAL A 72 8.03 6.84 3.43
C VAL A 72 9.20 7.55 4.09
N TYR A 73 10.13 6.79 4.66
CA TYR A 73 11.35 7.35 5.26
C TYR A 73 12.55 6.99 4.40
N ARG A 74 13.02 7.97 3.63
CA ARG A 74 14.15 7.84 2.70
C ARG A 74 15.30 8.72 3.16
N VAL A 75 16.52 8.23 2.93
CA VAL A 75 17.74 8.95 3.31
C VAL A 75 18.73 8.98 2.17
N THR A 76 19.46 10.09 2.05
CA THR A 76 20.71 10.17 1.27
C THR A 76 21.88 9.98 2.21
N ILE A 77 22.85 9.16 1.80
CA ILE A 77 24.07 8.91 2.57
C ILE A 77 25.14 9.87 2.03
N HIS A 78 25.69 10.71 2.91
CA HIS A 78 26.84 11.56 2.60
C HIS A 78 28.07 10.98 3.29
N LYS A 79 29.09 10.67 2.49
CA LYS A 79 30.38 10.14 2.97
C LYS A 79 31.40 11.29 3.00
N ALA A 80 31.66 11.80 4.19
CA ALA A 80 32.79 12.69 4.47
C ALA A 80 33.85 11.88 5.23
N SER A 81 34.18 12.27 6.47
CA SER A 81 34.99 11.45 7.39
C SER A 81 34.18 10.32 8.05
N ASN A 82 32.90 10.57 8.36
CA ASN A 82 31.93 9.60 8.86
C ASN A 82 30.72 9.51 7.91
N LEU A 83 30.02 8.37 7.92
CA LEU A 83 28.75 8.22 7.20
C LEU A 83 27.65 9.00 7.93
N THR A 84 27.13 10.03 7.28
CA THR A 84 25.96 10.79 7.78
C THR A 84 24.77 10.55 6.86
N THR A 85 23.58 10.47 7.43
CA THR A 85 22.33 10.29 6.67
C THR A 85 21.49 11.56 6.76
N LYS A 86 20.99 12.04 5.62
CA LYS A 86 20.04 13.15 5.57
C LYS A 86 18.70 12.65 5.05
N PRO A 87 17.58 12.94 5.72
CA PRO A 87 16.27 12.57 5.22
C PRO A 87 15.95 13.35 3.95
N ILE A 88 15.27 12.69 3.02
CA ILE A 88 14.66 13.32 1.84
C ILE A 88 13.15 13.08 1.86
N ASN A 89 12.41 13.77 0.99
CA ASN A 89 10.98 13.56 0.85
C ASN A 89 10.66 12.09 0.51
N GLY A 90 9.65 11.58 1.18
CA GLY A 90 9.10 10.26 0.95
C GLY A 90 7.66 10.33 0.49
N ALA A 91 7.06 9.17 0.27
CA ALA A 91 5.64 9.06 -0.02
C ALA A 91 5.05 7.77 0.52
N ILE A 92 3.81 7.86 0.97
CA ILE A 92 2.94 6.71 1.22
C ILE A 92 2.21 6.41 -0.09
N PHE A 93 2.21 5.14 -0.48
CA PHE A 93 1.54 4.67 -1.68
C PHE A 93 0.30 3.86 -1.29
N ILE A 94 -0.88 4.39 -1.61
CA ILE A 94 -2.16 3.73 -1.33
C ILE A 94 -2.89 3.50 -2.65
N PHE A 95 -3.13 2.24 -3.01
CA PHE A 95 -3.55 1.88 -4.36
C PHE A 95 -4.76 0.95 -4.38
N ASN A 96 -5.75 1.27 -5.20
CA ASN A 96 -6.91 0.43 -5.46
C ASN A 96 -6.65 -0.44 -6.72
N PRO A 97 -6.49 -1.77 -6.58
CA PRO A 97 -6.16 -2.66 -7.70
C PRO A 97 -7.32 -2.86 -8.67
N ARG A 98 -8.55 -2.53 -8.29
CA ARG A 98 -9.70 -2.66 -9.19
C ARG A 98 -9.83 -1.43 -10.10
N THR A 99 -9.72 -0.23 -9.52
CA THR A 99 -9.96 1.02 -10.26
C THR A 99 -8.70 1.65 -10.84
N GLY A 100 -7.52 1.27 -10.34
CA GLY A 100 -6.25 1.91 -10.69
C GLY A 100 -5.97 3.18 -9.90
N GLN A 101 -6.90 3.62 -9.05
CA GLN A 101 -6.74 4.86 -8.27
C GLN A 101 -5.57 4.75 -7.29
N LEU A 102 -4.69 5.74 -7.33
CA LEU A 102 -3.56 5.91 -6.44
C LEU A 102 -3.75 7.19 -5.62
N PHE A 103 -3.74 7.05 -4.31
CA PHE A 103 -3.55 8.14 -3.36
C PHE A 103 -2.06 8.18 -2.98
N LEU A 104 -1.34 9.15 -3.52
CA LEU A 104 0.07 9.36 -3.24
C LEU A 104 0.23 10.48 -2.21
N LYS A 105 0.43 10.11 -0.95
CA LYS A 105 0.66 11.09 0.13
C LYS A 105 2.14 11.39 0.23
N ILE A 106 2.53 12.61 -0.13
CA ILE A 106 3.90 13.09 0.01
C ILE A 106 4.17 13.41 1.49
N ILE A 107 5.26 12.86 2.01
CA ILE A 107 5.76 13.13 3.37
C ILE A 107 7.01 13.99 3.25
N HIS A 108 6.85 15.27 3.58
CA HIS A 108 7.93 16.25 3.54
C HIS A 108 8.93 16.03 4.69
N THR A 109 10.20 16.40 4.46
CA THR A 109 11.28 16.25 5.45
C THR A 109 11.03 16.92 6.80
N SER A 110 10.19 17.96 6.85
CA SER A 110 9.81 18.66 8.09
C SER A 110 9.15 17.74 9.12
N VAL A 111 8.50 16.66 8.70
CA VAL A 111 7.89 15.67 9.60
C VAL A 111 8.94 14.94 10.46
N TRP A 112 10.18 14.87 9.98
CA TRP A 112 11.28 14.19 10.67
C TRP A 112 12.08 15.11 11.59
N ALA A 113 11.82 16.43 11.56
CA ALA A 113 12.59 17.41 12.31
C ALA A 113 12.43 17.21 13.83
N GLY A 114 13.56 17.15 14.55
CA GLY A 114 13.58 16.96 16.00
C GLY A 114 13.20 15.55 16.48
N GLN A 115 12.91 14.61 15.57
CA GLN A 115 12.46 13.27 15.91
C GLN A 115 13.61 12.26 15.98
N LYS A 116 13.42 11.22 16.80
CA LYS A 116 14.34 10.07 16.92
C LYS A 116 13.62 8.77 16.52
N ARG A 117 14.38 7.71 16.25
CA ARG A 117 13.84 6.39 15.85
C ARG A 117 12.91 6.46 14.63
N LEU A 118 13.36 7.20 13.61
CA LEU A 118 12.59 7.56 12.42
C LEU A 118 12.02 6.35 11.66
N GLY A 119 12.72 5.21 11.66
CA GLY A 119 12.20 3.99 11.03
C GLY A 119 10.94 3.43 11.70
N GLN A 120 10.78 3.59 13.02
CA GLN A 120 9.53 3.24 13.70
C GLN A 120 8.48 4.33 13.49
N LEU A 121 8.87 5.60 13.64
CA LEU A 121 7.98 6.75 13.43
C LEU A 121 7.33 6.74 12.04
N ALA A 122 8.08 6.36 11.00
CA ALA A 122 7.58 6.28 9.63
C ALA A 122 6.34 5.36 9.52
N LYS A 123 6.34 4.22 10.21
CA LYS A 123 5.21 3.27 10.20
C LYS A 123 3.98 3.83 10.89
N TRP A 124 4.17 4.44 12.06
CA TRP A 124 3.09 5.10 12.80
C TRP A 124 2.52 6.28 12.02
N LYS A 125 3.38 7.12 11.44
CA LYS A 125 2.95 8.23 10.60
C LYS A 125 2.20 7.75 9.36
N THR A 126 2.63 6.64 8.77
CA THR A 126 1.91 6.00 7.66
C THR A 126 0.50 5.58 8.09
N ALA A 127 0.37 4.89 9.21
CA ALA A 127 -0.94 4.45 9.71
C ALA A 127 -1.86 5.63 10.08
N GLU A 128 -1.29 6.69 10.66
CA GLU A 128 -2.01 7.93 10.96
C GLU A 128 -2.58 8.58 9.69
N GLU A 129 -1.76 8.76 8.64
CA GLU A 129 -2.19 9.37 7.38
C GLU A 129 -3.19 8.49 6.62
N VAL A 130 -3.04 7.15 6.66
CA VAL A 130 -4.02 6.21 6.10
C VAL A 130 -5.36 6.34 6.83
N ALA A 131 -5.36 6.37 8.16
CA ALA A 131 -6.58 6.55 8.95
C ALA A 131 -7.23 7.93 8.70
N ALA A 132 -6.44 8.99 8.57
CA ALA A 132 -6.92 10.33 8.23
C ALA A 132 -7.57 10.36 6.84
N LEU A 133 -6.96 9.68 5.85
CA LEU A 133 -7.55 9.55 4.51
C LEU A 133 -8.91 8.83 4.57
N ILE A 134 -9.01 7.71 5.28
CA ILE A 134 -10.28 6.98 5.42
C ILE A 134 -11.36 7.84 6.08
N ARG A 135 -11.00 8.61 7.13
CA ARG A 135 -11.93 9.57 7.77
C ARG A 135 -12.40 10.67 6.83
N SER A 136 -11.59 11.05 5.83
CA SER A 136 -11.93 12.10 4.87
C SER A 136 -12.88 11.62 3.76
N LEU A 137 -13.02 10.30 3.57
CA LEU A 137 -13.87 9.72 2.54
C LEU A 137 -15.30 9.45 3.04
N PRO A 138 -16.32 9.59 2.17
CA PRO A 138 -17.66 9.07 2.42
C PRO A 138 -17.64 7.57 2.74
N VAL A 139 -18.59 7.10 3.55
CA VAL A 139 -18.64 5.70 4.03
C VAL A 139 -18.76 4.68 2.88
N GLU A 140 -19.32 5.09 1.75
CA GLU A 140 -19.46 4.32 0.53
C GLU A 140 -18.13 4.09 -0.19
N GLU A 141 -17.18 5.00 -0.04
CA GLU A 141 -15.85 4.96 -0.66
C GLU A 141 -14.78 4.37 0.26
N GLN A 142 -15.10 4.16 1.54
CA GLN A 142 -14.18 3.57 2.50
C GLN A 142 -13.83 2.11 2.15
N PRO A 143 -12.55 1.71 2.27
CA PRO A 143 -12.13 0.36 1.97
C PRO A 143 -12.78 -0.64 2.92
N LYS A 144 -13.15 -1.82 2.42
CA LYS A 144 -13.51 -2.96 3.25
C LYS A 144 -12.29 -3.78 3.66
N GLN A 145 -11.21 -3.66 2.90
CA GLN A 145 -9.98 -4.37 3.16
C GLN A 145 -8.76 -3.51 2.84
N ILE A 146 -7.75 -3.57 3.71
CA ILE A 146 -6.43 -2.97 3.52
C ILE A 146 -5.39 -4.09 3.54
N ILE A 147 -4.61 -4.19 2.47
CA ILE A 147 -3.53 -5.16 2.32
C ILE A 147 -2.19 -4.42 2.43
N VAL A 148 -1.39 -4.77 3.42
CA VAL A 148 -0.06 -4.19 3.59
C VAL A 148 1.02 -5.02 2.91
N THR A 149 1.95 -4.35 2.23
CA THR A 149 3.11 -5.01 1.61
C THR A 149 4.14 -5.48 2.64
N ARG A 150 4.21 -4.80 3.79
CA ARG A 150 5.21 -5.05 4.83
C ARG A 150 4.55 -5.34 6.17
N LYS A 151 4.86 -6.50 6.77
CA LYS A 151 4.27 -6.96 8.05
C LYS A 151 4.37 -5.94 9.19
N GLY A 152 5.40 -5.09 9.18
CA GLY A 152 5.58 -4.04 10.18
C GLY A 152 4.48 -2.97 10.20
N MET A 153 3.60 -2.92 9.20
CA MET A 153 2.45 -2.01 9.12
C MET A 153 1.16 -2.57 9.73
N LEU A 154 1.10 -3.89 10.03
CA LEU A 154 -0.09 -4.50 10.62
C LEU A 154 -0.41 -3.87 11.99
N ASP A 155 0.54 -3.94 12.94
CA ASP A 155 0.32 -3.44 14.30
C ASP A 155 -0.05 -1.93 14.34
N PRO A 156 0.62 -1.00 13.61
CA PRO A 156 0.22 0.40 13.60
C PRO A 156 -1.17 0.64 13.00
N LEU A 157 -1.54 -0.05 11.92
CA LEU A 157 -2.87 0.12 11.32
C LEU A 157 -3.98 -0.43 12.21
N GLU A 158 -3.78 -1.58 12.86
CA GLU A 158 -4.75 -2.13 13.83
C GLU A 158 -5.05 -1.14 14.95
N VAL A 159 -4.06 -0.36 15.39
CA VAL A 159 -4.22 0.66 16.42
C VAL A 159 -4.92 1.91 15.90
N HIS A 160 -4.53 2.41 14.72
CA HIS A 160 -5.10 3.63 14.16
C HIS A 160 -6.51 3.44 13.57
N LEU A 161 -6.90 2.21 13.25
CA LEU A 161 -8.19 1.87 12.65
C LEU A 161 -9.18 1.26 13.66
N LEU A 162 -8.97 1.43 14.96
CA LEU A 162 -9.94 1.01 16.00
C LEU A 162 -11.33 1.66 15.83
N ASP A 163 -11.38 2.87 15.26
CA ASP A 163 -12.63 3.57 14.92
C ASP A 163 -13.34 2.95 13.71
N PHE A 164 -12.67 2.07 12.97
CA PHE A 164 -13.15 1.42 11.74
C PHE A 164 -13.17 -0.11 11.87
N PRO A 165 -13.99 -0.67 12.77
CA PRO A 165 -13.96 -2.09 13.13
C PRO A 165 -14.35 -3.04 11.98
N ASN A 166 -14.91 -2.53 10.89
CA ASN A 166 -15.33 -3.31 9.73
C ASN A 166 -14.27 -3.38 8.62
N ILE A 167 -13.12 -2.71 8.79
CA ILE A 167 -12.04 -2.76 7.83
C ILE A 167 -11.12 -3.92 8.18
N VAL A 168 -11.01 -4.87 7.26
CA VAL A 168 -10.10 -6.01 7.37
C VAL A 168 -8.67 -5.56 7.07
N ILE A 169 -7.71 -5.90 7.94
CA ILE A 169 -6.29 -5.59 7.73
C ILE A 169 -5.54 -6.90 7.49
N LYS A 170 -4.97 -7.06 6.30
CA LYS A 170 -4.33 -8.31 5.85
C LYS A 170 -2.87 -8.07 5.43
N GLY A 171 -1.99 -9.04 5.69
CA GLY A 171 -0.62 -9.04 5.16
C GLY A 171 -0.55 -9.63 3.75
N SER A 172 0.51 -9.31 3.01
CA SER A 172 0.82 -9.95 1.73
C SER A 172 2.05 -10.86 1.84
N GLU A 173 1.95 -12.08 1.32
CA GLU A 173 3.10 -12.96 1.04
C GLU A 173 3.72 -12.61 -0.32
N LEU A 174 2.93 -12.02 -1.21
CA LEU A 174 3.40 -11.52 -2.50
C LEU A 174 4.25 -10.27 -2.28
N GLN A 175 5.50 -10.31 -2.74
CA GLN A 175 6.39 -9.15 -2.75
C GLN A 175 6.11 -8.26 -3.97
N LEU A 176 5.05 -7.46 -3.92
CA LEU A 176 4.66 -6.58 -5.01
C LEU A 176 5.65 -5.41 -5.19
N PRO A 177 6.02 -5.03 -6.43
CA PRO A 177 7.09 -4.07 -6.70
C PRO A 177 6.63 -2.60 -6.67
N PHE A 178 5.67 -2.22 -5.81
CA PHE A 178 5.11 -0.85 -5.78
C PHE A 178 6.16 0.24 -5.54
N GLN A 179 7.21 -0.07 -4.78
CA GLN A 179 8.35 0.84 -4.61
C GLN A 179 9.00 1.31 -5.92
N ALA A 180 8.91 0.50 -6.99
CA ALA A 180 9.47 0.86 -8.29
C ALA A 180 8.65 1.94 -9.01
N CYS A 181 7.41 2.18 -8.59
CA CYS A 181 6.57 3.24 -9.14
C CYS A 181 7.21 4.62 -8.94
N LEU A 182 7.90 4.85 -7.81
CA LEU A 182 8.62 6.10 -7.58
C LEU A 182 9.85 6.32 -8.49
N LYS A 183 10.26 5.30 -9.26
CA LYS A 183 11.33 5.46 -10.27
C LYS A 183 10.84 6.07 -11.59
N VAL A 184 9.53 6.24 -11.75
CA VAL A 184 8.93 6.98 -12.87
C VAL A 184 9.14 8.48 -12.60
N GLU A 185 9.67 9.21 -13.58
CA GLU A 185 10.09 10.61 -13.44
C GLU A 185 8.95 11.49 -12.92
N LYS A 186 7.73 11.31 -13.43
CA LYS A 186 6.54 12.06 -13.01
C LYS A 186 6.30 11.99 -11.50
N PHE A 187 6.49 10.82 -10.88
CA PHE A 187 6.35 10.66 -9.42
C PHE A 187 7.61 11.11 -8.68
N GLY A 188 8.79 10.72 -9.15
CA GLY A 188 10.07 11.06 -8.52
C GLY A 188 10.26 12.57 -8.40
N ASP A 189 10.06 13.31 -9.49
CA ASP A 189 10.18 14.76 -9.54
C ASP A 189 9.16 15.45 -8.63
N LEU A 190 7.90 15.00 -8.68
CA LEU A 190 6.83 15.55 -7.85
C LEU A 190 7.17 15.44 -6.35
N ILE A 191 7.64 14.27 -5.92
CA ILE A 191 8.01 14.03 -4.53
C ILE A 191 9.23 14.85 -4.13
N LEU A 192 10.26 14.93 -4.97
CA LEU A 192 11.49 15.66 -4.67
C LEU A 192 11.28 17.18 -4.63
N LYS A 193 10.41 17.73 -5.49
CA LYS A 193 10.14 19.17 -5.60
C LYS A 193 9.11 19.69 -4.60
N ALA A 194 8.37 18.80 -3.92
CA ALA A 194 7.37 19.19 -2.96
C ALA A 194 7.97 19.92 -1.74
N THR A 195 7.38 21.05 -1.38
CA THR A 195 7.79 21.90 -0.24
C THR A 195 6.96 21.67 1.01
N GLU A 196 5.86 20.92 0.90
CA GLU A 196 4.94 20.61 2.00
C GLU A 196 4.30 19.22 1.84
N PRO A 197 3.80 18.61 2.93
CA PRO A 197 3.04 17.36 2.83
C PRO A 197 1.71 17.59 2.09
N GLN A 198 1.45 16.79 1.05
CA GLN A 198 0.23 16.92 0.25
C GLN A 198 -0.24 15.56 -0.27
N MET A 199 -1.55 15.44 -0.50
CA MET A 199 -2.15 14.27 -1.13
C MET A 199 -2.33 14.53 -2.62
N VAL A 200 -1.83 13.64 -3.47
CA VAL A 200 -1.97 13.74 -4.92
C VAL A 200 -2.65 12.48 -5.45
N LEU A 201 -3.65 12.67 -6.30
CA LEU A 201 -4.44 11.59 -6.89
C LEU A 201 -3.91 11.26 -8.30
N PHE A 202 -3.82 9.97 -8.59
CA PHE A 202 -3.49 9.45 -9.91
C PHE A 202 -4.36 8.25 -10.26
N ASN A 203 -4.38 7.87 -11.53
CA ASN A 203 -4.90 6.59 -11.97
C ASN A 203 -3.78 5.82 -12.69
N LEU A 204 -3.25 4.77 -12.08
CA LEU A 204 -2.14 3.98 -12.65
C LEU A 204 -2.56 3.13 -13.86
N TYR A 205 -3.85 3.02 -14.13
CA TYR A 205 -4.34 2.33 -15.32
C TYR A 205 -4.55 3.27 -16.50
N ASP A 206 -4.41 4.59 -16.31
CA ASP A 206 -4.74 5.58 -17.34
C ASP A 206 -6.12 5.25 -17.95
N ASP A 207 -6.14 4.87 -19.22
CA ASP A 207 -7.34 4.52 -19.99
C ASP A 207 -7.55 3.01 -20.22
N TRP A 208 -6.69 2.14 -19.66
CA TRP A 208 -6.72 0.70 -19.97
C TRP A 208 -8.06 0.02 -19.66
N LEU A 209 -8.80 0.50 -18.66
CA LEU A 209 -10.10 -0.09 -18.29
C LEU A 209 -11.18 0.07 -19.38
N LYS A 210 -10.92 0.85 -20.44
CA LYS A 210 -11.80 0.94 -21.62
C LYS A 210 -11.74 -0.32 -22.49
N THR A 211 -10.58 -0.98 -22.58
CA THR A 211 -10.36 -2.13 -23.48
C THR A 211 -10.03 -3.43 -22.75
N ILE A 212 -9.50 -3.37 -21.52
CA ILE A 212 -9.11 -4.56 -20.74
C ILE A 212 -9.72 -4.59 -19.34
N SER A 213 -9.82 -5.80 -18.78
CA SER A 213 -10.33 -6.00 -17.41
C SER A 213 -9.36 -5.43 -16.36
N SER A 214 -9.87 -5.16 -15.15
CA SER A 214 -9.03 -4.74 -14.01
C SER A 214 -7.97 -5.77 -13.65
N TYR A 215 -8.26 -7.06 -13.80
CA TYR A 215 -7.29 -8.15 -13.57
C TYR A 215 -6.11 -8.06 -14.54
N THR A 216 -6.41 -7.86 -15.83
CA THR A 216 -5.40 -7.72 -16.88
C THR A 216 -4.60 -6.43 -16.69
N ALA A 217 -5.28 -5.32 -16.38
CA ALA A 217 -4.65 -4.03 -16.12
C ALA A 217 -3.69 -4.09 -14.91
N PHE A 218 -4.10 -4.75 -13.82
CA PHE A 218 -3.23 -4.97 -12.67
C PHE A 218 -2.02 -5.83 -13.04
N SER A 219 -2.23 -6.92 -13.78
CA SER A 219 -1.15 -7.80 -14.24
C SER A 219 -0.13 -7.05 -15.10
N ARG A 220 -0.60 -6.22 -16.05
CA ARG A 220 0.23 -5.31 -16.85
C ARG A 220 1.03 -4.36 -15.97
N LEU A 221 0.37 -3.70 -15.01
CA LEU A 221 1.03 -2.79 -14.07
C LEU A 221 2.13 -3.49 -13.27
N ILE A 222 1.85 -4.67 -12.70
CA ILE A 222 2.85 -5.44 -11.94
C ILE A 222 4.04 -5.84 -12.81
N LEU A 223 3.80 -6.21 -14.07
CA LEU A 223 4.86 -6.53 -15.03
C LEU A 223 5.76 -5.34 -15.30
N ILE A 224 5.18 -4.17 -15.59
CA ILE A 224 5.89 -2.91 -15.79
C ILE A 224 6.72 -2.54 -14.57
N LEU A 225 6.10 -2.52 -13.38
CA LEU A 225 6.76 -2.17 -12.14
C LEU A 225 7.88 -3.15 -11.77
N ARG A 226 7.68 -4.46 -12.04
CA ARG A 226 8.74 -5.46 -11.82
C ARG A 226 9.91 -5.24 -12.77
N ALA A 227 9.66 -4.97 -14.05
CA ALA A 227 10.70 -4.66 -15.03
C ALA A 227 11.50 -3.41 -14.61
N LEU A 228 10.81 -2.33 -14.21
CA LEU A 228 11.44 -1.11 -13.68
C LEU A 228 12.21 -1.35 -12.37
N HIS A 229 11.81 -2.36 -11.60
CA HIS A 229 12.51 -2.77 -10.39
C HIS A 229 13.85 -3.45 -10.73
N VAL A 230 13.84 -4.43 -11.62
CA VAL A 230 15.01 -5.26 -11.96
C VAL A 230 16.00 -4.56 -12.89
N ASN A 231 15.52 -3.85 -13.92
CA ASN A 231 16.36 -3.13 -14.86
C ASN A 231 15.63 -1.87 -15.38
N ASN A 232 15.87 -0.76 -14.69
CA ASN A 232 15.15 0.49 -14.95
C ASN A 232 15.39 1.04 -16.36
N ASP A 233 16.65 1.07 -16.79
CA ASP A 233 17.05 1.68 -18.06
C ASP A 233 16.46 0.90 -19.23
N ARG A 234 16.61 -0.44 -19.23
CA ARG A 234 16.07 -1.28 -20.30
C ARG A 234 14.56 -1.31 -20.32
N ALA A 235 13.89 -1.30 -19.17
CA ALA A 235 12.44 -1.21 -19.10
C ALA A 235 11.93 0.12 -19.68
N LYS A 236 12.60 1.25 -19.43
CA LYS A 236 12.25 2.55 -20.02
C LYS A 236 12.40 2.56 -21.54
N VAL A 237 13.47 1.95 -22.06
CA VAL A 237 13.67 1.80 -23.52
C VAL A 237 12.57 0.94 -24.15
N ILE A 238 12.18 -0.17 -23.49
CA ILE A 238 11.08 -1.03 -23.96
C ILE A 238 9.74 -0.27 -23.98
N LEU A 239 9.47 0.52 -22.95
CA LEU A 239 8.23 1.30 -22.84
C LEU A 239 8.16 2.45 -23.87
N LYS A 240 9.30 3.04 -24.23
CA LYS A 240 9.38 4.15 -25.18
C LYS A 240 10.43 3.87 -26.26
N PRO A 241 10.14 2.97 -27.22
CA PRO A 241 11.13 2.52 -28.20
C PRO A 241 11.38 3.57 -29.30
N ASP A 242 10.41 4.44 -29.58
CA ASP A 242 10.51 5.46 -30.63
C ASP A 242 10.03 6.84 -30.14
N LYS A 243 10.51 7.91 -30.77
CA LYS A 243 10.11 9.30 -30.53
C LYS A 243 8.64 9.57 -30.87
N THR A 244 8.04 8.74 -31.72
CA THR A 244 6.62 8.81 -32.07
C THR A 244 5.71 8.36 -30.93
N THR A 245 6.23 7.54 -30.01
CA THR A 245 5.48 7.09 -28.84
C THR A 245 5.34 8.23 -27.84
N ILE A 246 4.13 8.80 -27.78
CA ILE A 246 3.79 9.89 -26.86
C ILE A 246 3.15 9.35 -25.57
N THR A 247 3.38 10.08 -24.47
CA THR A 247 2.61 9.92 -23.23
C THR A 247 1.79 11.19 -23.08
N GLU A 248 0.48 11.06 -22.94
CA GLU A 248 -0.38 12.22 -22.71
C GLU A 248 -0.05 12.89 -21.37
N PRO A 249 -0.17 14.23 -21.24
CA PRO A 249 0.24 14.94 -20.03
C PRO A 249 -0.44 14.45 -18.74
N HIS A 250 -1.70 14.03 -18.86
CA HIS A 250 -2.49 13.51 -17.75
C HIS A 250 -2.23 12.01 -17.48
N HIS A 251 -1.72 11.27 -18.46
CA HIS A 251 -1.34 9.86 -18.32
C HIS A 251 0.03 9.65 -17.70
N ILE A 252 0.29 8.42 -17.28
CA ILE A 252 1.58 7.99 -16.71
C ILE A 252 2.33 7.15 -17.73
N TRP A 253 1.62 6.25 -18.42
CA TRP A 253 2.18 5.31 -19.36
C TRP A 253 2.07 5.82 -20.81
N PRO A 254 2.90 5.32 -21.72
CA PRO A 254 2.79 5.64 -23.14
C PRO A 254 1.44 5.21 -23.70
N THR A 255 0.88 6.02 -24.61
CA THR A 255 -0.37 5.67 -25.32
C THR A 255 -0.02 4.65 -26.41
N LEU A 256 -0.46 3.41 -26.22
CA LEU A 256 -0.23 2.28 -27.14
C LEU A 256 -1.55 1.56 -27.41
N THR A 257 -1.64 0.95 -28.59
CA THR A 257 -2.71 0.02 -28.98
C THR A 257 -2.60 -1.31 -28.22
N ASP A 258 -3.66 -2.12 -28.20
CA ASP A 258 -3.65 -3.41 -27.51
C ASP A 258 -2.61 -4.37 -28.11
N GLU A 259 -2.41 -4.36 -29.44
CA GLU A 259 -1.38 -5.17 -30.11
C GLU A 259 0.05 -4.74 -29.74
N GLU A 260 0.28 -3.44 -29.59
CA GLU A 260 1.57 -2.91 -29.13
C GLU A 260 1.82 -3.28 -27.67
N TRP A 261 0.79 -3.17 -26.82
CA TRP A 261 0.89 -3.59 -25.42
C TRP A 261 1.25 -5.07 -25.29
N ILE A 262 0.67 -5.96 -26.09
CA ILE A 262 1.02 -7.38 -26.07
C ILE A 262 2.52 -7.58 -26.36
N LYS A 263 3.07 -6.87 -27.35
CA LYS A 263 4.51 -6.95 -27.69
C LYS A 263 5.37 -6.45 -26.54
N VAL A 264 5.01 -5.31 -25.95
CA VAL A 264 5.71 -4.71 -24.80
C VAL A 264 5.67 -5.66 -23.59
N GLU A 265 4.50 -6.23 -23.27
CA GLU A 265 4.35 -7.17 -22.16
C GLU A 265 5.25 -8.40 -22.33
N VAL A 266 5.34 -8.98 -23.53
CA VAL A 266 6.26 -10.10 -23.80
C VAL A 266 7.72 -9.68 -23.55
N GLN A 267 8.14 -8.51 -24.03
CA GLN A 267 9.50 -8.01 -23.82
C GLN A 267 9.83 -7.75 -22.33
N LEU A 268 8.88 -7.20 -21.58
CA LEU A 268 9.04 -6.96 -20.14
C LEU A 268 9.12 -8.28 -19.37
N LYS A 269 8.30 -9.27 -19.72
CA LYS A 269 8.36 -10.63 -19.16
C LYS A 269 9.72 -11.27 -19.40
N ASP A 270 10.21 -11.22 -20.65
CA ASP A 270 11.51 -11.81 -21.02
C ASP A 270 12.66 -11.13 -20.29
N LEU A 271 12.60 -9.80 -20.10
CA LEU A 271 13.57 -9.05 -19.30
C LEU A 271 13.61 -9.53 -17.84
N ILE A 272 12.45 -9.77 -17.23
CA ILE A 272 12.35 -10.24 -15.84
C ILE A 272 12.88 -11.66 -15.71
N LEU A 273 12.50 -12.57 -16.62
CA LEU A 273 12.95 -13.96 -16.60
C LEU A 273 14.46 -14.07 -16.85
N ALA A 274 15.01 -13.29 -17.77
CA ALA A 274 16.44 -13.27 -18.04
C ALA A 274 17.25 -12.73 -16.85
N ASP A 275 16.77 -11.69 -16.17
CA ASP A 275 17.41 -11.19 -14.95
C ASP A 275 17.37 -12.24 -13.82
N TYR A 276 16.24 -12.93 -13.65
CA TYR A 276 16.12 -14.01 -12.67
C TYR A 276 17.07 -15.18 -12.96
N GLY A 277 17.10 -15.66 -14.21
CA GLY A 277 17.99 -16.75 -14.63
C GLY A 277 19.48 -16.39 -14.66
N LYS A 278 19.84 -15.10 -14.61
CA LYS A 278 21.23 -14.66 -14.44
C LYS A 278 21.67 -14.63 -12.98
N LYS A 279 20.72 -14.47 -12.05
CA LYS A 279 20.99 -14.33 -10.60
C LYS A 279 20.97 -15.65 -9.84
N ASN A 280 20.41 -16.71 -10.43
CA ASN A 280 20.27 -18.04 -9.86
C ASN A 280 20.85 -19.07 -10.82
#